data_AF-A0A7C6Z362-F1
#
_entry.id   AF-A0A7C6Z362-F1
#
_cell.length_a   1.000
_cell.length_b   1.000
_cell.length_c   1.000
_cell.angle_alpha   90.00
_cell.angle_beta   90.00
_cell.angle_gamma   90.00
#
_symmetry.space_group_name_H-M   'P 1'
#
loop_
_entity.id
_entity.type
_entity.pdbx_description
1 polymer ?
#
loop_
_entity_poly.entity_id
_entity_poly.type
_entity_poly.pdbx_seq_one_letter_code
_entity_poly.pdbx_strand_id
1 'polypeptide(L)'
;MVRSKKSSKALFLTLLVLALSIVMLTGCQSQPVNQSVNSPASVGEKEPEAAVVNTTVEGFPPPTPHAIEGRENCGSCHNEGVGGASKTPHPELTVCRQCHV
;
A
#
# COMPACT_ATOMS: atom_id res chain seq x y z
N MET A 1 -15.75 51.52 26.93
CA MET A 1 -15.10 50.24 26.60
C MET A 1 -15.61 49.73 25.25
N VAL A 2 -14.95 50.08 24.12
CA VAL A 2 -15.30 49.57 22.77
C VAL A 2 -14.03 49.14 22.05
N ARG A 3 -13.40 48.08 22.57
CA ARG A 3 -12.23 47.42 21.95
C ARG A 3 -12.45 45.91 22.05
N SER A 4 -13.46 45.40 21.35
CA SER A 4 -13.74 43.95 21.40
C SER A 4 -14.07 43.32 20.04
N LYS A 5 -14.49 44.10 19.03
CA LYS A 5 -14.91 43.52 17.74
C LYS A 5 -13.77 43.20 16.77
N LYS A 6 -12.69 44.00 16.77
CA LYS A 6 -11.51 43.76 15.89
C LYS A 6 -10.62 42.64 16.44
N SER A 7 -10.47 42.57 17.77
CA SER A 7 -9.74 41.49 18.45
C SER A 7 -10.48 40.15 18.36
N SER A 8 -11.82 40.15 18.50
CA SER A 8 -12.61 38.93 18.34
C SER A 8 -12.57 38.36 16.92
N LYS A 9 -12.64 39.21 15.88
CA LYS A 9 -12.48 38.77 14.48
C LYS A 9 -11.07 38.23 14.20
N ALA A 10 -10.04 38.88 14.74
CA ALA A 10 -8.66 38.42 14.61
C ALA A 10 -8.47 37.05 15.30
N LEU A 11 -9.02 36.89 16.51
CA LEU A 11 -8.98 35.63 17.26
C LEU A 11 -9.71 34.49 16.52
N PHE A 12 -10.89 34.78 15.94
CA PHE A 12 -11.63 33.78 15.15
C PHE A 12 -10.89 33.36 13.88
N LEU A 13 -10.30 34.32 13.16
CA LEU A 13 -9.53 34.02 11.96
C LEU A 13 -8.27 33.22 12.28
N THR A 14 -7.55 33.54 13.37
CA THR A 14 -6.37 32.76 13.76
C THR A 14 -6.74 31.34 14.17
N LEU A 15 -7.86 31.14 14.87
CA LEU A 15 -8.32 29.82 15.32
C LEU A 15 -8.81 28.96 14.13
N LEU A 16 -9.49 29.58 13.16
CA LEU A 16 -9.93 28.92 11.93
C LEU A 16 -8.75 28.48 11.05
N VAL A 17 -7.75 29.34 10.88
CA VAL A 17 -6.51 29.00 10.14
C VAL A 17 -5.76 27.86 10.85
N LEU A 18 -5.62 27.94 12.17
CA LEU A 18 -4.97 26.88 12.95
C LEU A 18 -5.70 25.53 12.81
N ALA A 19 -7.04 25.52 12.85
CA ALA A 19 -7.84 24.32 12.66
C ALA A 19 -7.70 23.73 11.24
N LEU A 20 -7.72 24.57 10.20
CA LEU A 20 -7.52 24.12 8.81
C LEU A 20 -6.13 23.53 8.58
N SER A 21 -5.09 24.12 9.17
CA SER A 21 -3.74 23.56 9.12
C SER A 21 -3.67 22.20 9.82
N ILE A 22 -4.30 22.03 10.98
CA ILE A 22 -4.35 20.74 11.68
C ILE A 22 -5.06 19.68 10.82
N VAL A 23 -6.19 20.01 10.19
CA VAL A 23 -6.93 19.08 9.32
C VAL A 23 -6.08 18.60 8.14
N MET A 24 -5.31 19.50 7.50
CA MET A 24 -4.43 19.14 6.38
C MET A 24 -3.27 18.23 6.82
N LEU A 25 -2.72 18.42 8.03
CA LEU A 25 -1.70 17.52 8.58
C LEU A 25 -2.28 16.14 8.97
N THR A 26 -3.55 16.06 9.36
CA THR A 26 -4.21 14.79 9.73
C THR A 26 -4.86 14.05 8.55
N GLY A 27 -4.82 14.62 7.34
CA GLY A 27 -5.45 14.06 6.12
C GLY A 27 -4.81 12.79 5.54
N CYS A 28 -3.69 12.31 6.08
CA CYS A 28 -3.03 11.07 5.65
C CYS A 28 -3.42 9.85 6.51
N GLN A 29 -4.69 9.69 6.88
CA GLN A 29 -5.19 8.43 7.43
C GLN A 29 -5.52 7.45 6.30
N SER A 30 -4.49 6.99 5.59
CA SER A 30 -4.53 5.70 4.91
C SER A 30 -4.55 4.62 5.99
N GLN A 31 -5.75 4.07 6.19
CA GLN A 31 -6.16 2.85 6.91
C GLN A 31 -5.04 1.97 7.52
N PRO A 32 -5.13 1.60 8.82
CA PRO A 32 -4.57 0.36 9.29
C PRO A 32 -5.54 -0.79 8.95
N VAL A 33 -5.33 -1.51 7.85
CA VAL A 33 -5.94 -2.84 7.67
C VAL A 33 -5.04 -3.86 8.36
N ASN A 34 -5.34 -4.11 9.63
CA ASN A 34 -5.00 -5.34 10.33
C ASN A 34 -6.22 -5.76 11.14
N GLN A 35 -6.90 -6.81 10.67
CA GLN A 35 -7.59 -7.83 11.47
C GLN A 35 -8.12 -8.85 10.45
N SER A 36 -7.49 -10.01 10.24
CA SER A 36 -7.39 -11.13 11.19
C SER A 36 -8.76 -11.48 11.76
N VAL A 37 -9.54 -12.34 11.07
CA VAL A 37 -10.13 -13.58 11.61
C VAL A 37 -10.52 -14.48 10.44
N ASN A 38 -9.58 -15.27 9.95
CA ASN A 38 -9.87 -16.56 9.31
C ASN A 38 -8.59 -17.37 9.20
N SER A 39 -8.23 -18.02 10.31
CA SER A 39 -7.67 -19.37 10.23
C SER A 39 -8.75 -20.33 10.70
N PRO A 40 -8.95 -21.42 9.96
CA PRO A 40 -8.35 -22.65 10.44
C PRO A 40 -7.24 -23.13 9.50
N ALA A 41 -6.27 -23.77 10.12
CA ALA A 41 -5.21 -24.53 9.50
C ALA A 41 -5.74 -25.69 8.64
N SER A 42 -4.82 -26.24 7.83
CA SER A 42 -4.94 -27.37 6.89
C SER A 42 -5.69 -27.00 5.61
N VAL A 43 -5.06 -27.10 4.44
CA VAL A 43 -4.48 -28.33 3.92
C VAL A 43 -3.14 -28.04 3.22
N GLY A 44 -2.14 -28.87 3.49
CA GLY A 44 -0.97 -28.99 2.63
C GLY A 44 -1.43 -29.60 1.32
N GLU A 45 -1.68 -28.76 0.33
CA GLU A 45 -1.95 -29.19 -1.03
C GLU A 45 -0.85 -28.59 -1.87
N LYS A 46 0.05 -29.48 -2.29
CA LYS A 46 0.98 -29.25 -3.38
C LYS A 46 0.19 -28.56 -4.50
N GLU A 47 0.51 -27.28 -4.71
CA GLU A 47 -0.06 -26.43 -5.76
C GLU A 47 -0.09 -27.27 -7.05
N PRO A 48 -1.25 -27.37 -7.73
CA PRO A 48 -1.31 -28.14 -8.96
C PRO A 48 -0.28 -27.49 -9.89
N GLU A 49 0.64 -28.32 -10.35
CA GLU A 49 1.61 -28.00 -11.38
C GLU A 49 0.84 -27.78 -12.69
N ALA A 50 0.06 -26.70 -12.74
CA ALA A 50 -0.36 -26.11 -13.97
C ALA A 50 0.92 -25.52 -14.54
N ALA A 51 1.50 -26.21 -15.50
CA ALA A 51 2.56 -25.69 -16.34
C ALA A 51 2.00 -24.45 -17.06
N VAL A 52 2.00 -23.32 -16.37
CA VAL A 52 1.76 -22.02 -16.97
C VAL A 52 2.99 -21.78 -17.83
N VAL A 53 2.75 -21.62 -19.13
CA VAL A 53 3.82 -21.25 -20.06
C VAL A 53 4.14 -19.78 -19.77
N ASN A 54 5.13 -19.57 -18.89
CA ASN A 54 5.58 -18.25 -18.51
C ASN A 54 6.52 -17.76 -19.61
N THR A 55 5.97 -17.35 -20.75
CA THR A 55 6.78 -16.78 -21.82
C THR A 55 7.28 -15.42 -21.35
N THR A 56 8.49 -15.39 -20.81
CA THR A 56 9.22 -14.16 -20.54
C THR A 56 9.76 -13.64 -21.86
N VAL A 57 9.17 -12.54 -22.34
CA VAL A 57 9.70 -11.81 -23.49
C VAL A 57 10.70 -10.80 -22.96
N GLU A 58 11.92 -10.79 -23.50
CA GLU A 58 12.94 -9.81 -23.09
C GLU A 58 12.41 -8.38 -23.24
N GLY A 59 12.64 -7.56 -22.20
CA GLY A 59 12.15 -6.19 -22.13
C GLY A 59 10.68 -6.03 -21.71
N PHE A 60 9.91 -7.12 -21.57
CA PHE A 60 8.56 -7.08 -21.01
C PHE A 60 8.54 -7.59 -19.56
N PRO A 61 7.67 -7.04 -18.70
CA PRO A 61 7.47 -7.55 -17.36
C PRO A 61 6.96 -9.00 -17.41
N PRO A 62 7.56 -9.94 -16.66
CA PRO A 62 7.06 -11.30 -16.59
C PRO A 62 5.65 -11.34 -15.95
N PRO A 63 4.77 -12.26 -16.39
CA PRO A 63 3.51 -12.49 -15.70
C PRO A 63 3.75 -13.01 -14.28
N THR A 64 2.79 -12.78 -13.39
CA THR A 64 2.86 -13.25 -12.01
C THR A 64 2.57 -14.75 -11.98
N PRO A 65 3.52 -15.62 -11.58
CA PRO A 65 3.37 -17.07 -11.72
C PRO A 65 2.58 -17.73 -10.58
N HIS A 66 1.95 -16.95 -9.70
CA HIS A 66 1.24 -17.41 -8.51
C HIS A 66 0.06 -16.48 -8.19
N ALA A 67 -0.87 -16.96 -7.36
CA ALA A 67 -1.98 -16.14 -6.84
C ALA A 67 -1.47 -14.96 -6.00
N ILE A 68 -2.23 -13.86 -5.99
CA ILE A 68 -1.89 -12.63 -5.26
C ILE A 68 -2.65 -12.55 -3.94
N GLU A 69 -3.76 -13.27 -3.82
CA GLU A 69 -4.62 -13.32 -2.65
C GLU A 69 -3.83 -13.77 -1.40
N GLY A 70 -3.74 -12.90 -0.39
CA GLY A 70 -2.92 -13.08 0.80
C GLY A 70 -1.43 -12.78 0.61
N ARG A 71 -1.02 -12.28 -0.56
CA ARG A 71 0.36 -11.91 -0.96
C ARG A 71 0.41 -10.54 -1.64
N GLU A 72 -0.47 -9.63 -1.25
CA GLU A 72 -0.64 -8.32 -1.87
C GLU A 72 0.57 -7.40 -1.58
N ASN A 73 1.30 -7.65 -0.50
CA ASN A 73 2.56 -6.97 -0.21
C ASN A 73 3.72 -7.64 -0.95
N CYS A 74 3.85 -7.33 -2.24
CA CYS A 74 4.86 -7.93 -3.14
C CYS A 74 6.28 -7.80 -2.57
N GLY A 75 6.58 -6.66 -1.93
CA GLY A 75 7.89 -6.35 -1.36
C GLY A 75 8.30 -7.26 -0.20
N SER A 76 7.35 -7.91 0.49
CA SER A 76 7.65 -8.87 1.56
C SER A 76 8.52 -10.03 1.09
N CYS A 77 8.43 -10.41 -0.18
CA CYS A 77 9.28 -11.44 -0.77
C CYS A 77 10.27 -10.86 -1.78
N HIS A 78 9.81 -9.97 -2.67
CA HIS A 78 10.61 -9.52 -3.81
C HIS A 78 11.64 -8.42 -3.49
N ASN A 79 11.65 -7.80 -2.31
CA ASN A 79 12.69 -6.81 -1.99
C ASN A 79 14.06 -7.45 -1.77
N GLU A 80 14.11 -8.56 -1.05
CA GLU A 80 15.37 -9.27 -0.73
C GLU A 80 15.41 -10.70 -1.28
N GLY A 81 14.41 -11.09 -2.07
CA GLY A 81 14.33 -12.43 -2.67
C GLY A 81 14.06 -13.54 -1.65
N VAL A 82 13.23 -13.26 -0.65
CA VAL A 82 12.86 -14.22 0.40
C VAL A 82 12.08 -15.37 -0.21
N GLY A 83 12.34 -16.60 0.26
CA GLY A 83 11.60 -17.79 -0.18
C GLY A 83 11.85 -18.17 -1.63
N GLY A 84 12.94 -17.70 -2.25
CA GLY A 84 13.27 -17.97 -3.65
C GLY A 84 12.58 -17.04 -4.65
N ALA A 85 11.90 -15.99 -4.19
CA ALA A 85 11.38 -14.95 -5.06
C ALA A 85 12.52 -14.19 -5.76
N SER A 86 12.32 -13.80 -7.01
CA SER A 86 13.28 -12.94 -7.71
C SER A 86 13.31 -11.55 -7.08
N LYS A 87 14.50 -11.01 -6.83
CA LYS A 87 14.64 -9.63 -6.33
C LYS A 87 14.18 -8.64 -7.40
N THR A 88 13.36 -7.66 -7.01
CA THR A 88 12.93 -6.59 -7.92
C THR A 88 14.15 -5.76 -8.36
N PRO A 89 14.38 -5.57 -9.68
CA PRO A 89 15.44 -4.70 -10.16
C PRO A 89 15.06 -3.21 -10.08
N HIS A 90 13.82 -2.91 -9.74
CA HIS A 90 13.24 -1.56 -9.71
C HIS A 90 12.43 -1.35 -8.41
N PRO A 91 13.10 -1.23 -7.25
CA PRO A 91 12.45 -1.05 -5.95
C PRO A 91 11.66 0.26 -5.82
N GLU A 92 11.92 1.23 -6.69
CA GLU A 92 11.17 2.49 -6.77
C GLU A 92 9.76 2.33 -7.34
N LEU A 93 9.50 1.24 -8.08
CA LEU A 93 8.19 0.94 -8.66
C LEU A 93 7.31 0.21 -7.65
N THR A 94 6.56 0.98 -6.86
CA THR A 94 5.74 0.47 -5.74
C THR A 94 4.38 -0.09 -6.15
N VAL A 95 3.95 0.10 -7.41
CA VAL A 95 2.68 -0.42 -7.94
C VAL A 95 2.95 -1.53 -8.94
N CYS A 96 3.19 -2.73 -8.43
CA CYS A 96 3.69 -3.87 -9.24
C CYS A 96 2.66 -4.35 -10.28
N ARG A 97 1.37 -4.31 -9.92
CA ARG A 97 0.25 -4.79 -10.75
C ARG A 97 -0.08 -3.90 -11.95
N GLN A 98 0.63 -2.78 -12.12
CA GLN A 98 0.53 -1.98 -13.35
C GLN A 98 1.17 -2.70 -14.54
N CYS A 99 2.17 -3.53 -14.27
CA CYS A 99 3.00 -4.18 -15.27
C CYS A 99 2.93 -5.71 -15.18
N HIS A 100 2.90 -6.25 -13.95
CA HIS A 100 2.80 -7.68 -13.71
C HIS A 100 1.34 -8.10 -13.59
N VAL A 101 0.88 -8.90 -14.53
CA VAL A 101 -0.48 -9.46 -14.59
C VAL A 101 -0.49 -10.97 -14.40
#